data_AF-A0A5N5ZCY7-F1
#
_entry.id   AF-A0A5N5ZCY7-F1
#
_cell.length_a   1.000
_cell.length_b   1.000
_cell.length_c   1.000
_cell.angle_alpha   90.00
_cell.angle_beta   90.00
_cell.angle_gamma   90.00
#
_symmetry.space_group_name_H-M   'P 1'
#
loop_
_entity.id
_entity.type
_entity.pdbx_description
1 polymer ?
#
loop_
_entity_poly.entity_id
_entity_poly.type
_entity_poly.pdbx_seq_one_letter_code
_entity_poly.pdbx_strand_id
1 'polypeptide(L)'
;MSKDNKWKDYLLKSGIPLEYEIKEFLDKKMCVSNFEYTYFRKDKSNEITEFSYDIDSSYIKPPHFVDLMIECKYRHESTKWLFLPESYGGPDEIEFTSFMHPNDHFNKDGHFRFSNFPFPLAPLCSKGIELTSQGQNPKTITQAISQLSYAMAERVTNGMYHQIDEVLSKSFNGTIFHNIPIIVTTAELYRIKENSSIDSIKQSGDIEEIATKENCLVIKNKAGVDLENYNLLIFQNFVNEFGKEKLQKKLNSFNKDLDFVLSVIAKHYCPTCFVVVHYSKENNGLENFFSYIDRVIKPDKEIFELIEKNYEESQERLKKLKEKMDEKRKTKS
;
A
#
# COMPACT_ATOMS: atom_id res chain seq x y z
N MET A 1 1.14 41.98 11.25
CA MET A 1 0.73 40.66 11.79
C MET A 1 1.38 40.49 13.16
N SER A 2 0.58 40.45 14.24
CA SER A 2 1.07 40.41 15.62
C SER A 2 1.80 39.09 15.93
N LYS A 3 2.74 39.14 16.88
CA LYS A 3 3.61 38.01 17.28
C LYS A 3 2.85 36.80 17.87
N ASP A 4 1.55 36.91 18.11
CA ASP A 4 0.76 35.98 18.95
C ASP A 4 0.25 34.70 18.25
N ASN A 5 0.46 34.52 16.94
CA ASN A 5 -0.03 33.34 16.21
C ASN A 5 1.06 32.40 15.66
N LYS A 6 2.36 32.71 15.83
CA LYS A 6 3.45 31.88 15.26
C LYS A 6 3.49 30.46 15.82
N TRP A 7 3.14 30.27 17.09
CA TRP A 7 3.15 28.95 17.73
C TRP A 7 2.11 28.01 17.11
N LYS A 8 0.96 28.53 16.64
CA LYS A 8 -0.07 27.74 15.94
C LYS A 8 0.47 27.20 14.63
N ASP A 9 1.14 28.05 13.85
CA ASP A 9 1.76 27.64 12.59
C ASP A 9 2.84 26.58 12.82
N TYR A 10 3.63 26.70 13.89
CA TYR A 10 4.63 25.70 14.24
C TYR A 10 4.00 24.36 14.67
N LEU A 11 2.95 24.42 15.49
CA LEU A 11 2.23 23.22 15.94
C LEU A 11 1.52 22.52 14.78
N LEU A 12 0.91 23.26 13.86
CA LEU A 12 0.30 22.68 12.67
C LEU A 12 1.37 22.03 11.77
N LYS A 13 2.49 22.74 11.54
CA LYS A 13 3.60 22.23 10.73
C LYS A 13 4.35 21.05 11.35
N SER A 14 4.18 20.78 12.64
CA SER A 14 4.83 19.63 13.28
C SER A 14 4.17 18.29 12.93
N GLY A 15 3.00 18.27 12.27
CA GLY A 15 2.29 17.02 11.95
C GLY A 15 1.41 16.48 13.09
N ILE A 16 1.86 16.65 14.33
CA ILE A 16 1.19 16.18 15.56
C ILE A 16 -0.35 16.37 15.57
N PRO A 17 -0.94 17.53 15.23
CA PRO A 17 -2.39 17.67 15.24
C PRO A 17 -3.10 16.73 14.25
N LEU A 18 -2.52 16.54 13.05
CA LEU A 18 -3.04 15.60 12.06
C LEU A 18 -2.92 14.18 12.58
N GLU A 19 -1.76 13.80 13.13
CA GLU A 19 -1.57 12.46 13.71
C GLU A 19 -2.60 12.15 14.80
N TYR A 20 -2.84 13.11 15.69
CA TYR A 20 -3.83 12.99 16.75
C TYR A 20 -5.24 12.76 16.19
N GLU A 21 -5.70 13.58 15.23
CA GLU A 21 -7.04 13.42 14.64
C GLU A 21 -7.18 12.09 13.89
N ILE A 22 -6.13 11.63 13.21
CA ILE A 22 -6.13 10.34 12.52
C ILE A 22 -6.17 9.17 13.50
N LYS A 23 -5.42 9.23 14.60
CA LYS A 23 -5.52 8.21 15.64
C LYS A 23 -6.92 8.19 16.27
N GLU A 24 -7.51 9.34 16.58
CA GLU A 24 -8.90 9.40 17.07
C GLU A 24 -9.91 8.77 16.09
N PHE A 25 -9.70 8.95 14.78
CA PHE A 25 -10.50 8.28 13.76
C PHE A 25 -10.32 6.75 13.81
N LEU A 26 -9.08 6.27 13.88
CA LEU A 26 -8.77 4.84 13.96
C LEU A 26 -9.34 4.19 15.23
N ASP A 27 -9.24 4.86 16.37
CA ASP A 27 -9.81 4.40 17.64
C ASP A 27 -11.35 4.23 17.52
N LYS A 28 -12.04 5.15 16.83
CA LYS A 28 -13.48 5.03 16.51
C LYS A 28 -13.81 3.87 15.58
N LYS A 29 -12.86 3.45 14.74
CA LYS A 29 -12.94 2.24 13.91
C LYS A 29 -12.57 0.96 14.67
N MET A 30 -12.36 1.05 15.98
CA MET A 30 -11.94 -0.08 16.83
C MET A 30 -10.58 -0.65 16.42
N CYS A 31 -9.73 0.15 15.81
CA CYS A 31 -8.35 -0.22 15.56
C CYS A 31 -7.55 -0.23 16.87
N VAL A 32 -6.52 -1.07 16.93
CA VAL A 32 -5.49 -1.00 17.97
C VAL A 32 -4.34 -0.17 17.42
N SER A 33 -4.17 1.05 17.90
CA SER A 33 -3.23 2.03 17.31
C SER A 33 -2.22 2.56 18.31
N ASN A 34 -0.97 2.67 17.86
CA ASN A 34 0.15 3.32 18.55
C ASN A 34 0.68 4.49 17.70
N PHE A 35 1.15 5.54 18.37
CA PHE A 35 1.98 6.54 17.71
C PHE A 35 3.38 6.00 17.54
N GLU A 36 3.96 6.32 16.39
CA GLU A 36 5.34 6.06 16.01
C GLU A 36 5.73 4.58 15.99
N TYR A 37 6.18 4.11 14.83
CA TYR A 37 6.91 2.86 14.71
C TYR A 37 8.31 3.16 14.22
N THR A 38 9.31 2.73 14.99
CA THR A 38 10.72 2.94 14.65
C THR A 38 11.35 1.69 14.08
N TYR A 39 12.30 1.89 13.17
CA TYR A 39 13.12 0.83 12.58
C TYR A 39 14.52 1.34 12.29
N PHE A 40 15.50 0.43 12.30
CA PHE A 40 16.90 0.78 12.04
C PHE A 40 17.30 0.49 10.61
N ARG A 41 18.04 1.43 10.03
CA ARG A 41 18.51 1.34 8.65
C ARG A 41 19.81 2.12 8.50
N LYS A 42 20.65 1.71 7.55
CA LYS A 42 21.79 2.53 7.17
C LYS A 42 21.36 3.78 6.41
N ASP A 43 21.90 4.92 6.79
CA ASP A 43 21.70 6.17 6.08
C ASP A 43 22.61 6.26 4.83
N LYS A 44 22.63 7.43 4.18
CA LYS A 44 23.49 7.68 3.01
C LYS A 44 24.98 7.67 3.33
N SER A 45 25.34 7.82 4.60
CA SER A 45 26.70 7.77 5.13
C SER A 45 27.08 6.36 5.58
N ASN A 46 26.19 5.37 5.40
CA ASN A 46 26.34 3.98 5.85
C ASN A 46 26.35 3.82 7.37
N GLU A 47 25.87 4.82 8.11
CA GLU A 47 25.69 4.81 9.56
C GLU A 47 24.31 4.25 9.92
N ILE A 48 24.22 3.45 10.99
CA ILE A 48 22.93 2.93 11.46
C ILE A 48 22.17 4.08 12.12
N THR A 49 21.01 4.41 11.55
CA THR A 49 20.14 5.50 11.97
C THR A 49 18.73 4.98 12.19
N GLU A 50 18.04 5.55 13.17
CA GLU A 50 16.63 5.28 13.43
C GLU A 50 15.76 6.08 12.45
N PHE A 51 14.76 5.42 11.89
CA PHE A 51 13.71 6.01 11.05
C PHE A 51 12.35 5.61 11.61
N SER A 52 11.32 6.37 11.28
CA SER A 52 9.96 6.06 11.71
C SER A 52 8.90 6.46 10.69
N TYR A 53 7.70 5.90 10.91
CA TYR A 53 6.43 6.41 10.39
C TYR A 53 5.47 6.70 11.54
N ASP A 54 4.50 7.57 11.29
CA ASP A 54 3.81 8.31 12.35
C ASP A 54 2.77 7.50 13.15
N ILE A 55 2.03 6.58 12.53
CA ILE A 55 1.02 5.77 13.23
C ILE A 55 1.09 4.31 12.76
N ASP A 56 1.19 3.39 13.72
CA ASP A 56 1.06 1.95 13.52
C ASP A 56 -0.26 1.45 14.08
N SER A 57 -1.08 0.81 13.26
CA SER A 57 -2.45 0.48 13.64
C SER A 57 -2.94 -0.82 13.05
N SER A 58 -3.58 -1.67 13.85
CA SER A 58 -4.19 -2.92 13.36
C SER A 58 -5.71 -2.86 13.40
N TYR A 59 -6.35 -3.04 12.25
CA TYR A 59 -7.79 -3.28 12.12
C TYR A 59 -8.05 -4.79 12.02
N ILE A 60 -8.57 -5.37 13.11
CA ILE A 60 -8.61 -6.81 13.30
C ILE A 60 -10.00 -7.35 12.96
N LYS A 61 -10.07 -8.17 11.91
CA LYS A 61 -11.27 -8.87 11.43
C LYS A 61 -10.92 -10.33 11.16
N PRO A 62 -10.84 -11.20 12.19
CA PRO A 62 -10.31 -12.54 12.04
C PRO A 62 -10.97 -13.32 10.88
N PRO A 63 -10.18 -14.05 10.06
CA PRO A 63 -8.74 -14.31 10.22
C PRO A 63 -7.82 -13.20 9.68
N HIS A 64 -8.35 -12.03 9.31
CA HIS A 64 -7.59 -10.93 8.72
C HIS A 64 -7.11 -9.92 9.76
N PHE A 65 -5.82 -9.62 9.70
CA PHE A 65 -5.14 -8.61 10.49
C PHE A 65 -4.68 -7.54 9.52
N VAL A 66 -5.40 -6.42 9.46
CA VAL A 66 -5.11 -5.32 8.53
C VAL A 66 -4.23 -4.31 9.25
N ASP A 67 -2.93 -4.43 9.05
CA ASP A 67 -1.91 -3.56 9.62
C ASP A 67 -1.73 -2.33 8.72
N LEU A 68 -2.07 -1.17 9.27
CA LEU A 68 -2.02 0.14 8.62
C LEU A 68 -0.74 0.83 9.06
N MET A 69 0.15 1.07 8.11
CA MET A 69 1.40 1.83 8.29
C MET A 69 1.16 3.24 7.76
N ILE A 70 0.97 4.22 8.64
CA ILE A 70 0.46 5.53 8.26
C ILE A 70 1.52 6.60 8.43
N GLU A 71 1.78 7.34 7.36
CA GLU A 71 2.59 8.56 7.36
C GLU A 71 1.67 9.79 7.16
N CYS A 72 1.70 10.72 8.09
CA CYS A 72 0.93 11.96 8.11
C CYS A 72 1.74 13.13 7.55
N LYS A 73 1.17 13.86 6.58
CA LYS A 73 1.76 15.05 5.98
C LYS A 73 0.81 16.23 6.07
N TYR A 74 0.89 16.99 7.16
CA TYR A 74 0.19 18.27 7.24
C TYR A 74 0.76 19.28 6.24
N ARG A 75 -0.12 19.94 5.49
CA ARG A 75 0.19 21.00 4.52
C ARG A 75 -0.80 22.15 4.62
N HIS A 76 -0.32 23.32 4.21
CA HIS A 76 -1.16 24.51 4.06
C HIS A 76 -2.18 24.30 2.94
N GLU A 77 -3.37 24.89 3.05
CA GLU A 77 -4.49 24.77 2.10
C GLU A 77 -4.13 25.11 0.64
N SER A 78 -3.12 25.96 0.43
CA SER A 78 -2.61 26.29 -0.90
C SER A 78 -1.70 25.22 -1.52
N THR A 79 -1.47 24.11 -0.83
CA THR A 79 -0.60 23.01 -1.27
C THR A 79 -1.42 21.98 -2.02
N LYS A 80 -0.97 21.65 -3.23
CA LYS A 80 -1.59 20.66 -4.11
C LYS A 80 -0.59 19.56 -4.41
N TRP A 81 -1.01 18.31 -4.39
CA TRP A 81 -0.22 17.18 -4.86
C TRP A 81 -0.77 16.72 -6.20
N LEU A 82 0.08 16.74 -7.24
CA LEU A 82 -0.30 16.41 -8.60
C LEU A 82 0.39 15.13 -9.05
N PHE A 83 -0.39 14.18 -9.56
CA PHE A 83 0.05 12.83 -9.90
C PHE A 83 -0.13 12.49 -11.38
N LEU A 84 0.81 11.71 -11.92
CA LEU A 84 0.70 11.13 -13.26
C LEU A 84 -0.32 9.98 -13.28
N PRO A 85 -1.23 9.93 -14.27
CA PRO A 85 -2.19 8.85 -14.38
C PRO A 85 -1.53 7.52 -14.74
N GLU A 86 -2.03 6.44 -14.14
CA GLU A 86 -1.75 5.06 -14.52
C GLU A 86 -3.07 4.29 -14.66
N SER A 87 -2.99 3.06 -15.18
CA SER A 87 -4.12 2.15 -15.31
C SER A 87 -3.85 0.85 -14.57
N TYR A 88 -4.88 0.33 -13.91
CA TYR A 88 -4.87 -1.01 -13.34
C TYR A 88 -4.73 -2.10 -14.42
N GLY A 89 -4.19 -3.24 -14.01
CA GLY A 89 -3.78 -4.32 -14.89
C GLY A 89 -2.49 -4.00 -15.64
N GLY A 90 -2.35 -4.59 -16.84
CA GLY A 90 -1.18 -4.39 -17.70
C GLY A 90 0.05 -5.21 -17.28
N PRO A 91 1.24 -4.90 -17.81
CA PRO A 91 2.44 -5.73 -17.66
C PRO A 91 2.97 -5.85 -16.22
N ASP A 92 2.63 -4.90 -15.35
CA ASP A 92 3.05 -4.88 -13.96
C ASP A 92 2.03 -5.57 -13.02
N GLU A 93 0.91 -6.08 -13.57
CA GLU A 93 -0.09 -6.89 -12.86
C GLU A 93 -0.61 -6.22 -11.56
N ILE A 94 -0.81 -4.89 -11.60
CA ILE A 94 -1.38 -4.14 -10.48
C ILE A 94 -2.90 -4.27 -10.50
N GLU A 95 -3.43 -5.04 -9.56
CA GLU A 95 -4.86 -5.28 -9.37
C GLU A 95 -5.48 -4.29 -8.37
N PHE A 96 -6.81 -4.26 -8.31
CA PHE A 96 -7.57 -3.35 -7.45
C PHE A 96 -7.30 -3.50 -5.95
N THR A 97 -6.76 -4.65 -5.52
CA THR A 97 -6.42 -4.96 -4.12
C THR A 97 -4.91 -5.03 -3.88
N SER A 98 -4.07 -4.70 -4.87
CA SER A 98 -2.60 -4.80 -4.76
C SER A 98 -1.98 -3.91 -3.67
N PHE A 99 -2.70 -2.92 -3.15
CA PHE A 99 -2.27 -2.11 -2.01
C PHE A 99 -2.39 -2.81 -0.65
N MET A 100 -3.00 -4.00 -0.58
CA MET A 100 -3.20 -4.71 0.68
C MET A 100 -1.98 -5.51 1.15
N HIS A 101 -1.06 -5.85 0.23
CA HIS A 101 0.14 -6.66 0.49
C HIS A 101 -0.10 -7.84 1.45
N PRO A 102 -0.97 -8.80 1.09
CA PRO A 102 -1.28 -9.93 1.95
C PRO A 102 -0.03 -10.79 2.17
N ASN A 103 0.22 -11.16 3.42
CA ASN A 103 1.27 -12.04 3.87
C ASN A 103 0.63 -13.24 4.57
N ASP A 104 0.67 -14.40 3.92
CA ASP A 104 0.08 -15.65 4.40
C ASP A 104 0.95 -16.90 4.11
N HIS A 105 2.25 -16.70 3.90
CA HIS A 105 3.20 -17.73 3.46
C HIS A 105 3.47 -18.84 4.49
N PHE A 106 3.01 -18.68 5.73
CA PHE A 106 3.08 -19.71 6.77
C PHE A 106 1.69 -20.02 7.35
N ASN A 107 0.62 -19.49 6.75
CA ASN A 107 -0.74 -19.78 7.17
C ASN A 107 -1.15 -21.19 6.70
N LYS A 108 -1.65 -22.04 7.60
CA LYS A 108 -2.02 -23.44 7.27
C LYS A 108 -3.44 -23.56 6.72
N ASP A 109 -4.30 -22.60 7.03
CA ASP A 109 -5.74 -22.69 6.80
C ASP A 109 -6.19 -22.06 5.47
N GLY A 110 -5.23 -21.62 4.64
CA GLY A 110 -5.48 -21.15 3.28
C GLY A 110 -4.73 -19.87 2.93
N HIS A 111 -5.02 -19.37 1.73
CA HIS A 111 -4.46 -18.12 1.21
C HIS A 111 -5.56 -17.11 0.95
N PHE A 112 -5.23 -15.83 1.07
CA PHE A 112 -6.06 -14.75 0.59
C PHE A 112 -6.18 -14.81 -0.94
N ARG A 113 -7.41 -14.88 -1.45
CA ARG A 113 -7.67 -15.11 -2.88
C ARG A 113 -8.69 -14.11 -3.41
N PHE A 114 -8.26 -12.88 -3.72
CA PHE A 114 -9.10 -11.94 -4.47
C PHE A 114 -8.31 -11.12 -5.48
N SER A 115 -7.68 -11.80 -6.44
CA SER A 115 -7.08 -11.17 -7.63
C SER A 115 -8.13 -10.55 -8.59
N ASN A 116 -9.43 -10.73 -8.32
CA ASN A 116 -10.52 -10.37 -9.24
C ASN A 116 -11.59 -9.47 -8.59
N PHE A 117 -11.22 -8.74 -7.52
CA PHE A 117 -12.16 -7.81 -6.91
C PHE A 117 -12.68 -6.81 -7.97
N PRO A 118 -13.97 -6.45 -8.00
CA PRO A 118 -14.59 -5.92 -9.21
C PRO A 118 -14.40 -4.42 -9.46
N PHE A 119 -13.99 -3.64 -8.46
CA PHE A 119 -13.74 -2.20 -8.61
C PHE A 119 -12.56 -1.74 -7.77
N PRO A 120 -11.87 -0.66 -8.17
CA PRO A 120 -10.75 -0.11 -7.42
C PRO A 120 -11.23 0.71 -6.21
N LEU A 121 -10.36 0.83 -5.20
CA LEU A 121 -10.52 1.78 -4.10
C LEU A 121 -10.49 3.24 -4.61
N ALA A 122 -9.55 3.54 -5.50
CA ALA A 122 -9.27 4.87 -6.01
C ALA A 122 -8.53 4.80 -7.36
N PRO A 123 -8.42 5.90 -8.13
CA PRO A 123 -7.63 5.91 -9.36
C PRO A 123 -6.15 5.56 -9.11
N LEU A 124 -5.57 4.78 -10.03
CA LEU A 124 -4.14 4.47 -10.01
C LEU A 124 -3.32 5.64 -10.57
N CYS A 125 -2.19 5.90 -9.93
CA CYS A 125 -1.20 6.86 -10.37
C CYS A 125 0.21 6.32 -10.15
N SER A 126 1.22 6.98 -10.72
CA SER A 126 2.62 6.67 -10.47
C SER A 126 3.31 7.81 -9.73
N LYS A 127 4.02 8.68 -10.45
CA LYS A 127 4.83 9.73 -9.85
C LYS A 127 3.96 10.93 -9.47
N GLY A 128 4.24 11.52 -8.30
CA GLY A 128 3.64 12.78 -7.87
C GLY A 128 4.66 13.87 -7.60
N ILE A 129 4.19 15.12 -7.61
CA ILE A 129 4.92 16.30 -7.15
C ILE A 129 4.06 17.12 -6.21
N GLU A 130 4.69 17.79 -5.26
CA GLU A 130 4.04 18.79 -4.41
C GLU A 130 4.19 20.17 -5.04
N LEU A 131 3.09 20.89 -5.16
CA LEU A 131 3.00 22.26 -5.65
C LEU A 131 2.61 23.16 -4.48
N THR A 132 3.37 24.23 -4.27
CA THR A 132 3.15 25.23 -3.23
C THR A 132 3.15 26.62 -3.85
N SER A 133 2.76 27.63 -3.06
CA SER A 133 2.90 29.03 -3.47
C SER A 133 4.36 29.47 -3.72
N GLN A 134 5.35 28.72 -3.21
CA GLN A 134 6.78 29.00 -3.34
C GLN A 134 7.43 28.22 -4.49
N GLY A 135 6.67 27.35 -5.19
CA GLY A 135 7.18 26.48 -6.25
C GLY A 135 6.90 25.00 -5.97
N GLN A 136 7.71 24.13 -6.58
CA GLN A 136 7.51 22.68 -6.54
C GLN A 136 8.50 21.97 -5.62
N ASN A 137 8.05 20.89 -4.97
CA ASN A 137 8.85 20.00 -4.17
C ASN A 137 8.66 18.55 -4.62
N PRO A 138 9.67 17.95 -5.28
CA PRO A 138 9.55 16.59 -5.80
C PRO A 138 9.86 15.52 -4.74
N LYS A 139 10.29 15.91 -3.53
CA LYS A 139 10.84 14.98 -2.52
C LYS A 139 9.80 14.51 -1.51
N THR A 140 8.82 15.34 -1.14
CA THR A 140 7.86 15.04 -0.06
C THR A 140 7.21 13.66 -0.22
N ILE A 141 6.62 13.39 -1.38
CA ILE A 141 5.90 12.13 -1.65
C ILE A 141 6.89 10.96 -1.68
N THR A 142 8.04 11.14 -2.34
CA THR A 142 9.10 10.13 -2.43
C THR A 142 9.67 9.77 -1.04
N GLN A 143 9.78 10.74 -0.14
CA GLN A 143 10.26 10.52 1.23
C GLN A 143 9.25 9.70 2.04
N ALA A 144 7.97 10.05 1.98
CA ALA A 144 6.90 9.29 2.64
C ALA A 144 6.84 7.84 2.13
N ILE A 145 6.89 7.64 0.81
CA ILE A 145 7.00 6.32 0.19
C ILE A 145 8.23 5.58 0.72
N SER A 146 9.38 6.25 0.82
CA SER A 146 10.60 5.62 1.33
C SER A 146 10.54 5.29 2.83
N GLN A 147 9.88 6.06 3.67
CA GLN A 147 9.76 5.73 5.10
C GLN A 147 8.96 4.44 5.26
N LEU A 148 7.76 4.41 4.68
CA LEU A 148 6.87 3.25 4.72
C LEU A 148 7.47 2.02 4.02
N SER A 149 8.18 2.20 2.90
CA SER A 149 8.80 1.08 2.16
C SER A 149 9.81 0.30 2.98
N TYR A 150 10.68 0.99 3.73
CA TYR A 150 11.75 0.31 4.46
C TYR A 150 11.24 -0.33 5.74
N ALA A 151 10.14 0.15 6.33
CA ALA A 151 9.52 -0.55 7.46
C ALA A 151 8.82 -1.87 7.06
N MET A 152 8.44 -2.03 5.78
CA MET A 152 7.59 -3.15 5.33
C MET A 152 8.17 -4.53 5.64
N ALA A 153 9.48 -4.74 5.46
CA ALA A 153 10.08 -6.06 5.65
C ALA A 153 9.98 -6.53 7.11
N GLU A 154 10.11 -5.62 8.09
CA GLU A 154 9.91 -5.94 9.52
C GLU A 154 8.46 -6.29 9.82
N ARG A 155 7.50 -5.59 9.20
CA ARG A 155 6.07 -5.93 9.33
C ARG A 155 5.74 -7.30 8.74
N VAL A 156 6.34 -7.62 7.59
CA VAL A 156 6.20 -8.93 6.96
C VAL A 156 6.79 -10.04 7.83
N THR A 157 7.99 -9.88 8.39
CA THR A 157 8.55 -10.90 9.30
C THR A 157 7.76 -11.05 10.59
N ASN A 158 7.20 -9.95 11.13
CA ASN A 158 6.30 -10.00 12.27
C ASN A 158 5.03 -10.83 11.98
N GLY A 159 4.40 -10.62 10.83
CA GLY A 159 3.26 -11.44 10.40
C GLY A 159 3.62 -12.92 10.20
N MET A 160 4.79 -13.20 9.62
CA MET A 160 5.31 -14.58 9.48
C MET A 160 5.53 -15.23 10.85
N TYR A 161 6.10 -14.50 11.81
CA TYR A 161 6.30 -14.97 13.17
C TYR A 161 4.98 -15.43 13.80
N HIS A 162 3.94 -14.61 13.71
CA HIS A 162 2.63 -14.92 14.27
C HIS A 162 1.92 -16.10 13.59
N GLN A 163 2.17 -16.32 12.30
CA GLN A 163 1.72 -17.52 11.58
C GLN A 163 2.45 -18.77 12.07
N ILE A 164 3.74 -18.64 12.37
CA ILE A 164 4.59 -19.76 12.83
C ILE A 164 4.33 -20.12 14.30
N ASP A 165 4.07 -19.14 15.16
CA ASP A 165 3.96 -19.30 16.61
C ASP A 165 2.66 -20.04 17.05
N GLU A 166 1.76 -20.33 16.11
CA GLU A 166 0.53 -21.12 16.28
C GLU A 166 -0.46 -20.61 17.34
N VAL A 167 -0.12 -19.67 18.24
CA VAL A 167 -1.04 -19.14 19.25
C VAL A 167 -2.20 -18.39 18.59
N LEU A 168 -1.90 -17.41 17.74
CA LEU A 168 -2.92 -16.66 17.00
C LEU A 168 -3.55 -17.53 15.91
N SER A 169 -2.74 -18.28 15.16
CA SER A 169 -3.26 -19.17 14.10
C SER A 169 -4.24 -20.22 14.63
N LYS A 170 -4.02 -20.84 15.81
CA LYS A 170 -5.00 -21.76 16.41
C LYS A 170 -6.25 -21.06 16.92
N SER A 171 -6.12 -19.84 17.42
CA SER A 171 -7.24 -19.10 17.99
C SER A 171 -8.22 -18.60 16.93
N PHE A 172 -7.75 -18.37 15.71
CA PHE A 172 -8.52 -17.75 14.63
C PHE A 172 -8.69 -18.63 13.37
N ASN A 173 -8.29 -19.90 13.42
CA ASN A 173 -8.25 -20.81 12.27
C ASN A 173 -7.45 -20.21 11.10
N GLY A 174 -6.25 -19.73 11.42
CA GLY A 174 -5.34 -19.07 10.51
C GLY A 174 -5.23 -17.58 10.76
N THR A 175 -4.20 -16.98 10.15
CA THR A 175 -3.95 -15.54 10.24
C THR A 175 -3.39 -15.02 8.93
N ILE A 176 -4.09 -14.09 8.29
CA ILE A 176 -3.66 -13.38 7.09
C ILE A 176 -3.35 -11.95 7.51
N PHE A 177 -2.08 -11.55 7.37
CA PHE A 177 -1.67 -10.18 7.64
C PHE A 177 -1.71 -9.38 6.34
N HIS A 178 -2.32 -8.20 6.36
CA HIS A 178 -2.32 -7.25 5.24
C HIS A 178 -1.55 -6.03 5.69
N ASN A 179 -0.39 -5.76 5.09
CA ASN A 179 0.42 -4.61 5.46
C ASN A 179 0.15 -3.46 4.48
N ILE A 180 -0.65 -2.48 4.91
CA ILE A 180 -1.16 -1.42 4.04
C ILE A 180 -0.43 -0.12 4.33
N PRO A 181 0.45 0.36 3.44
CA PRO A 181 1.08 1.66 3.59
C PRO A 181 0.15 2.78 3.13
N ILE A 182 -0.06 3.76 4.00
CA ILE A 182 -1.00 4.87 3.78
C ILE A 182 -0.27 6.19 4.01
N ILE A 183 -0.44 7.13 3.09
CA ILE A 183 -0.04 8.52 3.26
C ILE A 183 -1.31 9.34 3.46
N VAL A 184 -1.44 9.97 4.63
CA VAL A 184 -2.54 10.88 4.92
C VAL A 184 -2.02 12.31 4.81
N THR A 185 -2.69 13.17 4.04
CA THR A 185 -2.25 14.55 3.82
C THR A 185 -3.41 15.52 3.81
N THR A 186 -3.20 16.74 4.28
CA THR A 186 -4.19 17.83 4.11
C THR A 186 -4.02 18.58 2.79
N ALA A 187 -2.99 18.24 1.98
CA ALA A 187 -2.88 18.78 0.62
C ALA A 187 -4.00 18.24 -0.28
N GLU A 188 -4.49 19.06 -1.19
CA GLU A 188 -5.44 18.61 -2.20
C GLU A 188 -4.76 17.64 -3.17
N LEU A 189 -5.42 16.54 -3.51
CA LEU A 189 -4.88 15.54 -4.43
C LEU A 189 -5.46 15.75 -5.82
N TYR A 190 -4.61 15.70 -6.84
CA TYR A 190 -4.98 15.84 -8.24
C TYR A 190 -4.33 14.74 -9.08
N ARG A 191 -5.10 14.08 -9.94
CA ARG A 191 -4.59 13.17 -10.98
C ARG A 191 -4.70 13.85 -12.33
N ILE A 192 -3.58 13.98 -13.05
CA ILE A 192 -3.57 14.55 -14.40
C ILE A 192 -4.48 13.73 -15.32
N LYS A 193 -5.27 14.40 -16.17
CA LYS A 193 -6.16 13.73 -17.14
C LYS A 193 -5.33 13.06 -18.22
N GLU A 194 -5.75 11.90 -18.70
CA GLU A 194 -4.97 11.09 -19.66
C GLU A 194 -4.74 11.81 -21.01
N ASN A 195 -5.61 12.74 -21.37
CA ASN A 195 -5.50 13.55 -22.59
C ASN A 195 -4.74 14.87 -22.39
N SER A 196 -4.23 15.16 -21.19
CA SER A 196 -3.47 16.38 -20.93
C SER A 196 -2.11 16.34 -21.63
N SER A 197 -1.78 17.42 -22.31
CA SER A 197 -0.51 17.64 -22.99
C SER A 197 0.26 18.82 -22.38
N ILE A 198 1.55 18.94 -22.71
CA ILE A 198 2.37 20.10 -22.34
C ILE A 198 1.70 21.41 -22.78
N ASP A 199 1.12 21.45 -23.97
CA ASP A 199 0.47 22.65 -24.49
C ASP A 199 -0.83 22.96 -23.74
N SER A 200 -1.62 21.93 -23.37
CA SER A 200 -2.80 22.15 -22.51
C SER A 200 -2.41 22.71 -21.14
N ILE A 201 -1.29 22.27 -20.56
CA ILE A 201 -0.77 22.78 -19.27
C ILE A 201 -0.28 24.23 -19.40
N LYS A 202 0.32 24.60 -20.53
CA LYS A 202 0.75 26.00 -20.77
C LYS A 202 -0.43 26.95 -20.97
N GLN A 203 -1.53 26.45 -21.52
CA GLN A 203 -2.72 27.24 -21.85
C GLN A 203 -3.74 27.27 -20.71
N SER A 204 -3.68 26.31 -19.78
CA SER A 204 -4.64 26.21 -18.69
C SER A 204 -4.54 27.38 -17.72
N GLY A 205 -5.69 27.94 -17.35
CA GLY A 205 -5.79 28.95 -16.28
C GLY A 205 -5.87 28.34 -14.89
N ASP A 206 -6.38 27.11 -14.79
CA ASP A 206 -6.51 26.37 -13.54
C ASP A 206 -6.07 24.90 -13.65
N ILE A 207 -5.72 24.30 -12.50
CA ILE A 207 -5.25 22.91 -12.44
C ILE A 207 -6.37 21.92 -12.79
N GLU A 208 -7.63 22.25 -12.49
CA GLU A 208 -8.84 21.45 -12.79
C GLU A 208 -9.09 21.32 -14.29
N GLU A 209 -8.51 22.20 -15.11
CA GLU A 209 -8.58 22.07 -16.57
C GLU A 209 -7.75 20.85 -17.04
N ILE A 210 -6.64 20.56 -16.37
CA ILE A 210 -5.68 19.50 -16.74
C ILE A 210 -5.62 18.32 -15.77
N ALA A 211 -6.33 18.39 -14.65
CA ALA A 211 -6.38 17.32 -13.65
C ALA A 211 -7.76 17.17 -13.03
N THR A 212 -8.01 16.00 -12.46
CA THR A 212 -9.19 15.71 -11.64
C THR A 212 -8.78 15.76 -10.17
N LYS A 213 -9.54 16.51 -9.36
CA LYS A 213 -9.37 16.52 -7.91
C LYS A 213 -9.90 15.21 -7.31
N GLU A 214 -9.12 14.57 -6.47
CA GLU A 214 -9.39 13.25 -5.90
C GLU A 214 -9.36 13.29 -4.37
N ASN A 215 -10.18 12.47 -3.73
CA ASN A 215 -10.17 12.32 -2.27
C ASN A 215 -9.22 11.21 -1.80
N CYS A 216 -8.94 10.26 -2.69
CA CYS A 216 -8.07 9.13 -2.47
C CYS A 216 -7.38 8.78 -3.79
N LEU A 217 -6.15 8.29 -3.72
CA LEU A 217 -5.37 7.79 -4.85
C LEU A 217 -4.65 6.49 -4.44
N VAL A 218 -4.31 5.65 -5.42
CA VAL A 218 -3.36 4.56 -5.23
C VAL A 218 -2.10 4.86 -6.03
N ILE A 219 -0.96 5.00 -5.36
CA ILE A 219 0.34 5.19 -6.01
C ILE A 219 0.99 3.84 -6.25
N LYS A 220 1.22 3.51 -7.51
CA LYS A 220 2.10 2.41 -7.92
C LYS A 220 3.56 2.78 -7.64
N ASN A 221 4.28 1.84 -7.05
CA ASN A 221 5.69 1.94 -6.74
C ASN A 221 6.43 0.69 -7.21
N LYS A 222 7.71 0.86 -7.55
CA LYS A 222 8.60 -0.25 -7.87
C LYS A 222 9.84 -0.15 -7.01
N ALA A 223 10.14 -1.19 -6.25
CA ALA A 223 11.35 -1.21 -5.45
C ALA A 223 12.60 -1.04 -6.32
N GLY A 224 13.49 -0.18 -5.83
CA GLY A 224 14.86 -0.13 -6.31
C GLY A 224 15.69 -1.25 -5.68
N VAL A 225 16.86 -1.51 -6.27
CA VAL A 225 17.81 -2.55 -5.85
C VAL A 225 18.24 -2.38 -4.38
N ASP A 226 18.37 -1.14 -3.91
CA ASP A 226 18.76 -0.87 -2.51
C ASP A 226 17.73 -1.39 -1.51
N LEU A 227 16.44 -1.13 -1.77
CA LEU A 227 15.35 -1.62 -0.92
C LEU A 227 15.25 -3.15 -0.97
N GLU A 228 15.41 -3.75 -2.15
CA GLU A 228 15.43 -5.21 -2.29
C GLU A 228 16.54 -5.84 -1.43
N ASN A 229 17.76 -5.30 -1.49
CA ASN A 229 18.88 -5.78 -0.68
C ASN A 229 18.64 -5.60 0.82
N TYR A 230 18.07 -4.46 1.23
CA TYR A 230 17.71 -4.21 2.63
C TYR A 230 16.67 -5.23 3.13
N ASN A 231 15.63 -5.51 2.35
CA ASN A 231 14.60 -6.49 2.69
C ASN A 231 15.19 -7.91 2.79
N LEU A 232 16.06 -8.28 1.86
CA LEU A 232 16.77 -9.57 1.89
C LEU A 232 17.58 -9.74 3.18
N LEU A 233 18.26 -8.68 3.65
CA LEU A 233 19.02 -8.72 4.90
C LEU A 233 18.10 -8.98 6.10
N ILE A 234 16.94 -8.32 6.17
CA ILE A 234 15.96 -8.55 7.23
C ILE A 234 15.44 -9.99 7.19
N PHE A 235 15.12 -10.51 6.01
CA PHE A 235 14.66 -11.90 5.88
C PHE A 235 15.75 -12.92 6.21
N GLN A 236 17.02 -12.62 5.90
CA GLN A 236 18.14 -13.47 6.33
C GLN A 236 18.27 -13.49 7.85
N ASN A 237 18.12 -12.34 8.52
CA ASN A 237 18.13 -12.27 9.99
C ASN A 237 17.00 -13.10 10.59
N PHE A 238 15.79 -12.98 10.03
CA PHE A 238 14.64 -13.80 10.42
C PHE A 238 14.91 -15.31 10.23
N VAL A 239 15.50 -15.71 9.10
CA VAL A 239 15.88 -17.12 8.87
C VAL A 239 16.91 -17.61 9.88
N ASN A 240 17.89 -16.78 10.23
CA ASN A 240 18.92 -17.10 11.21
C ASN A 240 18.33 -17.26 12.62
N GLU A 241 17.36 -16.44 12.98
CA GLU A 241 16.67 -16.49 14.28
C GLU A 241 15.79 -17.75 14.42
N PHE A 242 14.96 -18.05 13.40
CA PHE A 242 13.98 -19.13 13.48
C PHE A 242 14.52 -20.50 13.08
N GLY A 243 15.61 -20.53 12.32
CA GLY A 243 16.19 -21.73 11.74
C GLY A 243 15.54 -22.12 10.42
N LYS A 244 16.35 -22.18 9.36
CA LYS A 244 15.94 -22.50 8.00
C LYS A 244 15.11 -23.78 7.89
N GLU A 245 15.54 -24.88 8.51
CA GLU A 245 14.80 -26.15 8.43
C GLU A 245 13.39 -26.07 9.02
N LYS A 246 13.21 -25.30 10.10
CA LYS A 246 11.92 -25.12 10.76
C LYS A 246 10.98 -24.33 9.85
N LEU A 247 11.46 -23.21 9.31
CA LEU A 247 10.72 -22.41 8.34
C LEU A 247 10.36 -23.23 7.11
N GLN A 248 11.32 -23.96 6.56
CA GLN A 248 11.13 -24.78 5.37
C GLN A 248 10.03 -25.84 5.53
N LYS A 249 9.91 -26.44 6.72
CA LYS A 249 8.84 -27.40 7.05
C LYS A 249 7.47 -26.74 7.22
N LYS A 250 7.42 -25.48 7.65
CA LYS A 250 6.17 -24.73 7.89
C LYS A 250 5.71 -23.89 6.71
N LEU A 251 6.57 -23.69 5.72
CA LEU A 251 6.29 -22.91 4.53
C LEU A 251 5.05 -23.47 3.82
N ASN A 252 4.04 -22.64 3.67
CA ASN A 252 2.87 -22.88 2.84
C ASN A 252 2.75 -21.69 1.89
N SER A 253 3.32 -21.81 0.69
CA SER A 253 3.43 -20.70 -0.25
C SER A 253 3.35 -21.20 -1.70
N PHE A 254 3.39 -20.29 -2.66
CA PHE A 254 3.40 -20.57 -4.09
C PHE A 254 4.62 -21.38 -4.56
N ASN A 255 5.67 -21.49 -3.74
CA ASN A 255 6.81 -22.35 -3.99
C ASN A 255 7.26 -23.03 -2.68
N LYS A 256 7.91 -24.19 -2.82
CA LYS A 256 8.46 -24.96 -1.69
C LYS A 256 9.88 -24.57 -1.33
N ASP A 257 10.59 -23.78 -2.13
CA ASP A 257 11.93 -23.29 -1.78
C ASP A 257 11.82 -22.00 -0.97
N LEU A 258 12.22 -22.04 0.30
CA LEU A 258 12.16 -20.89 1.20
C LEU A 258 13.00 -19.71 0.68
N ASP A 259 14.20 -19.95 0.18
CA ASP A 259 15.08 -18.87 -0.26
C ASP A 259 14.47 -18.17 -1.49
N PHE A 260 13.92 -18.97 -2.41
CA PHE A 260 13.20 -18.45 -3.57
C PHE A 260 11.98 -17.62 -3.15
N VAL A 261 11.13 -18.13 -2.24
CA VAL A 261 9.97 -17.39 -1.74
C VAL A 261 10.38 -16.07 -1.11
N LEU A 262 11.38 -16.07 -0.22
CA LEU A 262 11.85 -14.84 0.43
C LEU A 262 12.45 -13.84 -0.57
N SER A 263 13.13 -14.33 -1.61
CA SER A 263 13.64 -13.46 -2.68
C SER A 263 12.51 -12.78 -3.47
N VAL A 264 11.42 -13.51 -3.74
CA VAL A 264 10.23 -12.96 -4.40
C VAL A 264 9.56 -11.94 -3.50
N ILE A 265 9.39 -12.25 -2.21
CA ILE A 265 8.80 -11.32 -1.23
C ILE A 265 9.65 -10.05 -1.11
N ALA A 266 10.98 -10.15 -1.05
CA ALA A 266 11.87 -8.99 -0.91
C ALA A 266 11.72 -8.00 -2.07
N LYS A 267 11.45 -8.53 -3.26
CA LYS A 267 11.33 -7.77 -4.51
C LYS A 267 9.90 -7.32 -4.84
N HIS A 268 8.89 -8.10 -4.46
CA HIS A 268 7.51 -7.90 -4.91
C HIS A 268 6.53 -7.60 -3.77
N TYR A 269 6.90 -7.84 -2.50
CA TYR A 269 6.09 -7.55 -1.32
C TYR A 269 6.66 -6.37 -0.52
N CYS A 270 7.76 -5.76 -0.99
CA CYS A 270 7.95 -4.33 -0.81
C CYS A 270 6.73 -3.60 -1.39
N PRO A 271 6.24 -2.50 -0.79
CA PRO A 271 4.97 -1.96 -1.21
C PRO A 271 5.01 -1.52 -2.67
N THR A 272 4.30 -2.30 -3.49
CA THR A 272 4.06 -2.04 -4.91
C THR A 272 2.98 -1.00 -5.12
N CYS A 273 2.21 -0.70 -4.08
CA CYS A 273 1.12 0.25 -4.08
C CYS A 273 1.05 0.98 -2.73
N PHE A 274 0.62 2.23 -2.73
CA PHE A 274 0.38 3.04 -1.53
C PHE A 274 -0.98 3.70 -1.63
N VAL A 275 -1.72 3.74 -0.54
CA VAL A 275 -2.95 4.53 -0.49
C VAL A 275 -2.58 5.96 -0.10
N VAL A 276 -3.07 6.96 -0.82
CA VAL A 276 -2.93 8.37 -0.44
C VAL A 276 -4.30 8.97 -0.23
N VAL A 277 -4.52 9.51 0.95
CA VAL A 277 -5.83 10.03 1.36
C VAL A 277 -5.72 11.52 1.66
N HIS A 278 -6.59 12.31 1.03
CA HIS A 278 -6.82 13.69 1.43
C HIS A 278 -7.62 13.70 2.74
N TYR A 279 -7.12 14.39 3.75
CA TYR A 279 -7.82 14.56 5.01
C TYR A 279 -8.43 15.96 5.11
N SER A 280 -9.74 15.99 5.27
CA SER A 280 -10.53 17.13 5.72
C SER A 280 -11.73 16.62 6.52
N LYS A 281 -12.41 17.49 7.28
CA LYS A 281 -13.59 17.08 8.08
C LYS A 281 -14.78 16.68 7.20
N GLU A 282 -14.82 17.19 5.98
CA GLU A 282 -15.84 16.93 4.97
C GLU A 282 -15.47 15.74 4.05
N ASN A 283 -14.21 15.32 4.07
CA ASN A 283 -13.69 14.26 3.21
C ASN A 283 -14.00 12.88 3.80
N ASN A 284 -14.52 11.98 2.96
CA ASN A 284 -14.88 10.61 3.32
C ASN A 284 -13.83 9.56 2.88
N GLY A 285 -12.61 9.94 2.55
CA GLY A 285 -11.58 9.08 1.98
C GLY A 285 -11.18 7.95 2.92
N LEU A 286 -10.98 8.23 4.21
CA LEU A 286 -10.72 7.19 5.22
C LEU A 286 -11.95 6.29 5.44
N GLU A 287 -13.15 6.87 5.47
CA GLU A 287 -14.39 6.10 5.56
C GLU A 287 -14.57 5.15 4.38
N ASN A 288 -14.33 5.64 3.17
CA ASN A 288 -14.37 4.85 1.94
C ASN A 288 -13.32 3.75 1.95
N PHE A 289 -12.11 4.04 2.47
CA PHE A 289 -11.06 3.04 2.66
C PHE A 289 -11.53 1.90 3.58
N PHE A 290 -12.02 2.20 4.78
CA PHE A 290 -12.50 1.16 5.70
C PHE A 290 -13.69 0.37 5.13
N SER A 291 -14.64 1.05 4.51
CA SER A 291 -15.77 0.41 3.81
C SER A 291 -15.29 -0.52 2.70
N TYR A 292 -14.30 -0.10 1.91
CA TYR A 292 -13.68 -0.93 0.88
C TYR A 292 -13.00 -2.17 1.48
N ILE A 293 -12.19 -1.99 2.54
CA ILE A 293 -11.52 -3.10 3.24
C ILE A 293 -12.54 -4.11 3.78
N ASP A 294 -13.62 -3.64 4.42
CA ASP A 294 -14.69 -4.50 4.92
C ASP A 294 -15.34 -5.30 3.79
N ARG A 295 -15.58 -4.69 2.63
CA ARG A 295 -16.16 -5.38 1.45
C ARG A 295 -15.19 -6.34 0.78
N VAL A 296 -13.88 -6.08 0.84
CA VAL A 296 -12.87 -7.01 0.32
C VAL A 296 -12.74 -8.24 1.22
N ILE A 297 -12.69 -8.03 2.54
CA ILE A 297 -12.53 -9.12 3.52
C ILE A 297 -13.83 -9.91 3.70
N LYS A 298 -14.96 -9.22 3.67
CA LYS A 298 -16.29 -9.82 3.81
C LYS A 298 -17.20 -9.32 2.67
N PRO A 299 -17.03 -9.86 1.45
CA PRO A 299 -17.89 -9.56 0.32
C PRO A 299 -19.37 -9.74 0.67
N ASP A 300 -20.17 -8.74 0.34
CA ASP A 300 -21.62 -8.91 0.28
C ASP A 300 -22.01 -9.79 -0.93
N LYS A 301 -23.30 -10.15 -1.02
CA LYS A 301 -23.81 -11.05 -2.08
C LYS A 301 -23.56 -10.49 -3.48
N GLU A 302 -23.73 -9.19 -3.66
CA GLU A 302 -23.53 -8.51 -4.94
C GLU A 302 -22.06 -8.61 -5.37
N ILE A 303 -21.13 -8.35 -4.46
CA ILE A 303 -19.69 -8.44 -4.72
C ILE A 303 -19.28 -9.87 -5.03
N PHE A 304 -19.81 -10.83 -4.28
CA PHE A 304 -19.52 -12.23 -4.52
C PHE A 304 -19.92 -12.67 -5.94
N GLU A 305 -21.13 -12.32 -6.36
CA GLU A 305 -21.62 -12.60 -7.73
C GLU A 305 -20.75 -11.94 -8.82
N LEU A 306 -20.28 -10.71 -8.58
CA LEU A 306 -19.36 -10.03 -9.50
C LEU A 306 -17.99 -10.71 -9.57
N ILE A 307 -17.46 -11.18 -8.44
CA ILE A 307 -16.18 -11.90 -8.39
C ILE A 307 -16.29 -13.22 -9.16
N GLU A 308 -17.37 -13.98 -8.95
CA GLU A 308 -17.62 -15.24 -9.68
C GLU A 308 -17.70 -14.99 -11.19
N LYS A 309 -18.48 -13.99 -11.61
CA LYS A 309 -18.57 -13.61 -13.01
C LYS A 309 -17.21 -13.23 -13.62
N ASN A 310 -16.43 -12.39 -12.93
CA ASN A 310 -15.10 -11.99 -13.40
C ASN A 310 -14.15 -13.19 -13.51
N TYR A 311 -14.26 -14.16 -12.60
CA TYR A 311 -13.48 -15.39 -12.64
C TYR A 311 -13.86 -16.25 -13.85
N GLU A 312 -15.14 -16.45 -14.11
CA GLU A 312 -15.64 -17.21 -15.28
C GLU A 312 -15.18 -16.58 -16.61
N GLU A 313 -15.32 -15.26 -16.75
CA GLU A 313 -14.85 -14.54 -17.94
C GLU A 313 -13.33 -14.69 -18.13
N SER A 314 -12.56 -14.64 -17.04
CA SER A 314 -11.11 -14.82 -17.08
C SER A 314 -10.70 -16.23 -17.52
N GLN A 315 -11.39 -17.26 -17.03
CA GLN A 315 -11.16 -18.65 -17.45
C GLN A 315 -11.50 -18.86 -18.93
N GLU A 316 -12.59 -18.26 -19.41
CA GLU A 316 -12.97 -18.33 -20.82
C GLU A 316 -11.92 -17.66 -21.73
N ARG A 317 -11.41 -16.49 -21.33
CA ARG A 317 -10.32 -15.80 -22.06
C ARG A 317 -9.05 -16.65 -22.11
N LEU A 318 -8.65 -17.27 -20.98
CA LEU A 318 -7.49 -18.15 -20.93
C LEU A 318 -7.66 -19.38 -21.83
N LYS A 319 -8.86 -19.96 -21.86
CA LYS A 319 -9.17 -21.10 -22.75
C LYS A 319 -9.02 -20.70 -24.21
N LYS A 320 -9.61 -19.58 -24.63
CA LYS A 320 -9.48 -19.04 -26.01
C LYS A 320 -8.04 -18.74 -26.40
N LEU A 321 -7.23 -18.24 -25.46
CA LEU A 321 -5.80 -17.99 -25.69
C LEU A 321 -5.02 -19.29 -25.91
N LYS A 322 -5.27 -20.32 -25.09
CA LYS A 322 -4.66 -21.65 -25.25
C LYS A 322 -5.01 -22.26 -26.61
N GLU A 323 -6.28 -22.23 -26.99
CA GLU A 323 -6.75 -22.73 -28.30
C GLU A 323 -6.02 -22.04 -29.46
N LYS A 324 -5.92 -20.71 -29.45
CA LYS A 324 -5.17 -19.93 -30.46
C LYS A 324 -3.68 -20.25 -30.50
N MET A 325 -3.06 -20.53 -29.34
CA MET A 325 -1.65 -20.91 -29.27
C MET A 325 -1.41 -22.30 -29.87
N ASP A 326 -2.32 -23.24 -29.62
CA ASP A 326 -2.22 -24.60 -30.14
C ASP A 326 -2.44 -24.64 -31.67
N GLU A 327 -3.37 -23.84 -32.20
CA GLU A 327 -3.55 -23.67 -33.66
C GLU A 327 -2.29 -23.09 -34.34
N LYS A 328 -1.66 -22.08 -33.72
CA LYS A 328 -0.40 -21.50 -34.22
C LYS A 328 0.78 -22.46 -34.15
N ARG A 329 0.78 -23.42 -33.21
CA ARG A 329 1.81 -24.46 -33.15
C ARG A 329 1.61 -25.52 -34.24
N LYS A 330 0.36 -25.90 -34.52
CA LYS A 330 0.01 -26.85 -35.57
C LYS A 330 0.26 -26.34 -36.99
N THR A 331 0.22 -25.02 -37.21
CA THR A 331 0.47 -24.40 -38.52
C THR A 331 1.95 -24.09 -38.80
N LYS A 332 2.83 -24.27 -37.81
CA LYS A 332 4.29 -24.12 -37.92
C LYS A 332 5.05 -25.45 -37.95
N SER A 333 4.36 -26.57 -37.71
CA SER A 333 4.82 -27.94 -37.99
C SER A 333 4.33 -28.35 -39.37
#